data_AF-K2A4V4-F1
#
_entry.id   AF-K2A4V4-F1
#
_cell.length_a   1.000
_cell.length_b   1.000
_cell.length_c   1.000
_cell.angle_alpha   90.00
_cell.angle_beta   90.00
_cell.angle_gamma   90.00
#
_symmetry.space_group_name_H-M   'P 1'
#
loop_
_entity.id
_entity.type
_entity.pdbx_description
1 polymer ?
#
loop_
_entity_poly.entity_id
_entity_poly.type
_entity_poly.pdbx_seq_one_letter_code
_entity_poly.pdbx_strand_id
1 'polypeptide(L)'
;MKKVILLDVICDLNNLLNKLQDYIRRPRRRTKKHIYSWQVFDRYSDLIIILLRIDDNLKKAKRYDQIFLKYDKNKEYKKANKLFSASIQVSKEIQFDIKILYMWVHQIKNTFIEINKNRKNTINLNELNRMSLIRNKFIEHISDYDKKDKNTGKTLSPFTKSHQMPYGGFALGQYKNPSIFFQDIMREPKKKKYKRQLSLLTNRIKKCLPDIDKQINDLDKVNFIYENLLLIPKVYKNDAIDLINKVGARTDSPLKIAQELFIILEKYIKSV
;
A
#
# COMPACT_ATOMS: atom_id res chain seq x y z
N MET A 1 25.60 3.97 9.65
CA MET A 1 24.18 3.71 10.03
C MET A 1 23.71 2.44 9.31
N LYS A 2 23.17 1.44 10.03
CA LYS A 2 22.60 0.23 9.39
C LYS A 2 21.35 0.62 8.59
N LYS A 3 21.21 0.11 7.37
CA LYS A 3 20.01 0.33 6.54
C LYS A 3 18.88 -0.52 7.10
N VAL A 4 17.84 0.12 7.64
CA VAL A 4 16.65 -0.57 8.14
C VAL A 4 15.94 -1.26 6.99
N ILE A 5 15.68 -2.56 7.12
CA ILE A 5 14.92 -3.34 6.13
C ILE A 5 13.55 -3.74 6.69
N LEU A 6 12.64 -4.17 5.79
CA LEU A 6 11.28 -4.54 6.15
C LEU A 6 11.24 -5.63 7.24
N LEU A 7 12.12 -6.63 7.12
CA LEU A 7 12.21 -7.72 8.08
C LEU A 7 12.52 -7.25 9.51
N ASP A 8 13.40 -6.25 9.68
CA ASP A 8 13.74 -5.70 10.99
C ASP A 8 12.50 -5.14 11.68
N VAL A 9 11.71 -4.35 10.94
CA VAL A 9 10.47 -3.74 11.45
C VAL A 9 9.41 -4.80 11.75
N ILE A 10 9.34 -5.88 10.96
CA ILE A 10 8.45 -7.02 11.25
C ILE A 10 8.83 -7.69 12.58
N CYS A 11 10.12 -7.92 12.81
CA CYS A 11 10.61 -8.48 14.08
C CYS A 11 10.27 -7.57 15.26
N ASP A 12 10.47 -6.26 15.12
CA ASP A 12 10.15 -5.28 16.15
C ASP A 12 8.64 -5.20 16.45
N LEU A 13 7.80 -5.25 15.41
CA LEU A 13 6.35 -5.37 15.55
C LEU A 13 5.95 -6.63 16.32
N ASN A 14 6.54 -7.78 15.97
CA ASN A 14 6.25 -9.04 16.64
C ASN A 14 6.66 -9.02 18.11
N ASN A 15 7.79 -8.39 18.44
CA ASN A 15 8.24 -8.20 19.82
C ASN A 15 7.27 -7.33 20.62
N LEU A 16 6.76 -6.25 20.03
CA LEU A 16 5.71 -5.43 20.64
C LEU A 16 4.41 -6.22 20.84
N LEU A 17 4.03 -7.02 19.84
CA LEU A 17 2.82 -7.83 19.89
C LEU A 17 2.88 -8.87 21.01
N ASN A 18 4.03 -9.51 21.23
CA ASN A 18 4.26 -10.43 22.35
C ASN A 18 4.09 -9.74 23.71
N LYS A 19 4.62 -8.52 23.88
CA LYS A 19 4.41 -7.72 25.10
C LYS A 19 2.92 -7.43 25.34
N LEU A 20 2.18 -7.12 24.27
CA LEU A 20 0.74 -6.92 24.36
C LEU A 20 0.00 -8.22 24.72
N GLN A 21 0.43 -9.36 24.18
CA GLN A 21 -0.12 -10.68 24.50
C GLN A 21 0.04 -11.00 25.99
N ASP A 22 1.22 -10.74 26.57
CA ASP A 22 1.49 -10.96 27.98
C ASP A 22 0.60 -10.08 28.87
N TYR A 23 0.37 -8.84 28.46
CA TYR A 23 -0.59 -7.95 29.13
C TYR A 23 -2.02 -8.53 29.08
N ILE A 24 -2.44 -9.05 27.93
CA ILE A 24 -3.77 -9.59 27.69
C ILE A 24 -4.03 -10.87 28.52
N ARG A 25 -3.04 -11.75 28.64
CA ARG A 25 -3.14 -13.05 29.31
C ARG A 25 -3.29 -12.97 30.84
N ARG A 26 -2.90 -11.85 31.45
CA ARG A 26 -3.01 -11.68 32.91
C ARG A 26 -4.49 -11.71 33.33
N PRO A 27 -4.87 -12.49 34.36
CA PRO A 27 -6.24 -12.54 34.84
C PRO A 27 -6.67 -11.16 35.33
N ARG A 28 -7.59 -10.53 34.59
CA ARG A 28 -8.11 -9.20 34.87
C ARG A 28 -9.60 -9.17 34.59
N ARG A 29 -10.33 -8.27 35.27
CA ARG A 29 -11.71 -7.95 34.91
C ARG A 29 -11.76 -7.51 33.45
N ARG A 30 -12.74 -8.00 32.69
CA ARG A 30 -12.98 -7.58 31.30
C ARG A 30 -13.36 -6.10 31.26
N THR A 31 -12.37 -5.25 31.07
CA THR A 31 -12.57 -3.80 30.88
C THR A 31 -12.61 -3.47 29.38
N LYS A 32 -13.20 -2.33 29.01
CA LYS A 32 -13.12 -1.82 27.63
C LYS A 32 -11.68 -1.76 27.11
N LYS A 33 -10.73 -1.37 27.98
CA LYS A 33 -9.30 -1.35 27.68
C LYS A 33 -8.75 -2.73 27.29
N HIS A 34 -9.17 -3.79 27.99
CA HIS A 34 -8.77 -5.17 27.68
C HIS A 34 -9.36 -5.65 26.35
N ILE A 35 -10.62 -5.32 26.06
CA ILE A 35 -11.26 -5.62 24.76
C ILE A 35 -10.49 -4.94 23.61
N TYR A 36 -10.15 -3.65 23.77
CA TYR A 36 -9.34 -2.95 22.77
C TYR A 36 -7.95 -3.55 22.61
N SER A 37 -7.34 -4.06 23.68
CA SER A 37 -6.03 -4.73 23.61
C SER A 37 -6.13 -5.99 22.76
N TRP A 38 -7.16 -6.82 22.96
CA TRP A 38 -7.45 -7.97 22.09
C TRP A 38 -7.65 -7.58 20.63
N GLN A 39 -8.48 -6.57 20.36
CA GLN A 39 -8.69 -6.10 18.99
C GLN A 39 -7.39 -5.63 18.34
N VAL A 40 -6.56 -4.85 19.05
CA VAL A 40 -5.25 -4.44 18.53
C VAL A 40 -4.37 -5.65 18.28
N PHE A 41 -4.33 -6.62 19.21
CA PHE A 41 -3.55 -7.84 19.03
C PHE A 41 -3.96 -8.63 17.78
N ASP A 42 -5.26 -8.87 17.59
CA ASP A 42 -5.76 -9.59 16.42
C ASP A 42 -5.39 -8.85 15.12
N ARG A 43 -5.62 -7.52 15.08
CA ARG A 43 -5.33 -6.72 13.88
C ARG A 43 -3.85 -6.72 13.50
N TYR A 44 -2.95 -6.68 14.49
CA TYR A 44 -1.52 -6.68 14.24
C TYR A 44 -0.97 -8.08 13.94
N SER A 45 -1.61 -9.14 14.44
CA SER A 45 -1.26 -10.52 14.10
C SER A 45 -1.45 -10.77 12.60
N ASP A 46 -2.62 -10.41 12.07
CA ASP A 46 -2.92 -10.55 10.63
C ASP A 46 -2.02 -9.67 9.76
N LEU A 47 -1.74 -8.44 10.22
CA LEU A 47 -0.81 -7.52 9.57
C LEU A 47 0.59 -8.13 9.40
N ILE A 48 1.13 -8.76 10.44
CA ILE A 48 2.47 -9.37 10.40
C ILE A 48 2.54 -10.46 9.34
N ILE A 49 1.50 -11.30 9.23
CA ILE A 49 1.42 -12.36 8.20
C ILE A 49 1.49 -11.75 6.79
N ILE A 50 0.77 -10.65 6.56
CA ILE A 50 0.78 -9.95 5.26
C ILE A 50 2.16 -9.37 4.96
N LEU A 51 2.79 -8.73 5.94
CA LEU A 51 4.12 -8.14 5.77
C LEU A 51 5.19 -9.20 5.48
N LEU A 52 5.13 -10.36 6.14
CA LEU A 52 6.01 -11.50 5.87
C LEU A 52 5.84 -12.03 4.44
N ARG A 53 4.59 -12.19 3.98
CA ARG A 53 4.31 -12.60 2.60
C ARG A 53 4.88 -11.62 1.58
N ILE A 54 4.73 -10.31 1.83
CA ILE A 54 5.31 -9.26 0.98
C ILE A 54 6.82 -9.40 0.93
N ASP A 55 7.49 -9.53 2.08
CA ASP A 55 8.95 -9.66 2.16
C ASP A 55 9.46 -10.91 1.41
N ASP A 56 8.82 -12.06 1.63
CA ASP A 56 9.16 -13.31 0.96
C ASP A 56 8.99 -13.22 -0.55
N ASN A 57 7.89 -12.63 -1.02
CA ASN A 57 7.63 -12.47 -2.44
C ASN A 57 8.59 -11.44 -3.08
N LEU A 58 8.98 -10.37 -2.37
CA LEU A 58 10.03 -9.45 -2.83
C LEU A 58 11.38 -10.17 -2.98
N LYS A 59 11.74 -11.05 -2.03
CA LYS A 59 12.95 -11.88 -2.12
C LYS A 59 12.88 -12.85 -3.30
N LYS A 60 11.72 -13.49 -3.53
CA LYS A 60 11.50 -14.39 -4.69
C LYS A 60 11.62 -13.63 -6.01
N ALA A 61 10.99 -12.47 -6.14
CA ALA A 61 11.07 -11.62 -7.34
C ALA A 61 12.53 -11.26 -7.66
N LYS A 62 13.28 -10.79 -6.65
CA LYS A 62 14.71 -10.48 -6.79
C LYS A 62 15.53 -11.68 -7.27
N ARG A 63 15.26 -12.89 -6.76
CA ARG A 63 15.93 -14.11 -7.21
C ARG A 63 15.60 -14.42 -8.67
N TYR A 64 14.34 -14.30 -9.07
CA TYR A 64 13.95 -14.51 -10.47
C TYR A 64 14.63 -13.53 -11.41
N ASP A 65 14.72 -12.24 -11.05
CA ASP A 65 15.40 -11.24 -11.88
C ASP A 65 16.90 -11.57 -12.03
N GLN A 66 17.57 -12.01 -10.96
CA GLN A 66 18.98 -12.42 -11.01
C GLN A 66 19.22 -13.62 -11.93
N ILE A 67 18.37 -14.65 -11.83
CA ILE A 67 18.51 -15.86 -12.65
C ILE A 67 18.09 -15.57 -14.10
N PHE A 68 17.07 -14.74 -14.32
CA PHE A 68 16.65 -14.28 -15.64
C PHE A 68 17.81 -13.63 -16.39
N LEU A 69 18.51 -12.68 -15.76
CA LEU A 69 19.67 -12.00 -16.35
C LEU A 69 20.79 -12.97 -16.71
N LYS A 70 20.96 -14.07 -15.95
CA LYS A 70 21.95 -15.11 -16.25
C LYS A 70 21.55 -15.89 -17.51
N TYR A 71 20.31 -16.35 -17.61
CA TYR A 71 19.84 -17.11 -18.78
C TYR A 71 19.75 -16.25 -20.04
N ASP A 72 19.36 -14.99 -19.92
CA ASP A 72 19.30 -14.05 -21.04
C ASP A 72 20.69 -13.81 -21.63
N LYS A 73 21.70 -13.57 -20.78
CA LYS A 73 23.11 -13.45 -21.21
C LYS A 73 23.64 -14.69 -21.92
N ASN A 74 23.20 -15.88 -21.49
CA ASN A 74 23.57 -17.15 -22.10
C ASN A 74 22.71 -17.51 -23.33
N LYS A 75 21.80 -16.64 -23.76
CA LYS A 75 20.83 -16.88 -24.85
C LYS A 75 19.92 -18.11 -24.61
N GLU A 76 19.73 -18.51 -23.36
CA GLU A 76 18.85 -19.60 -22.95
C GLU A 76 17.38 -19.12 -22.84
N TYR A 77 16.84 -18.60 -23.94
CA TYR A 77 15.58 -17.84 -23.96
C TYR A 77 14.36 -18.60 -23.41
N LYS A 78 14.26 -19.92 -23.63
CA LYS A 78 13.16 -20.73 -23.07
C LYS A 78 13.16 -20.70 -21.54
N LYS A 79 14.33 -20.77 -20.90
CA LYS A 79 14.46 -20.72 -19.43
C LYS A 79 14.24 -19.29 -18.92
N ALA A 80 14.76 -18.30 -19.64
CA ALA A 80 14.52 -16.88 -19.32
C ALA A 80 13.02 -16.55 -19.35
N ASN A 81 12.29 -16.96 -20.39
CA ASN A 81 10.84 -16.73 -20.50
C ASN A 81 10.05 -17.41 -19.36
N LYS A 82 10.44 -18.62 -18.94
CA LYS A 82 9.79 -19.30 -17.81
C LYS A 82 9.94 -18.49 -16.50
N LEU A 83 11.12 -17.93 -16.25
CA LEU A 83 11.36 -17.08 -15.09
C LEU A 83 10.64 -15.74 -15.18
N PHE A 84 10.55 -15.18 -16.38
CA PHE A 84 9.80 -13.95 -16.64
C PHE A 84 8.33 -14.13 -16.24
N SER A 85 7.67 -15.21 -16.70
CA SER A 85 6.30 -15.54 -16.31
C SER A 85 6.13 -15.76 -14.81
N ALA A 86 7.10 -16.41 -14.16
CA ALA A 86 7.09 -16.59 -12.71
C ALA A 86 7.23 -15.26 -11.94
N SER A 87 8.07 -14.33 -12.43
CA SER A 87 8.25 -12.99 -11.87
C SER A 87 6.98 -12.14 -11.98
N ILE A 88 6.26 -12.26 -13.11
CA ILE A 88 4.95 -11.62 -13.28
C ILE A 88 3.95 -12.16 -12.25
N GLN A 89 3.91 -13.47 -12.03
CA GLN A 89 2.99 -14.07 -11.07
C GLN A 89 3.27 -13.57 -9.64
N VAL A 90 4.52 -13.60 -9.21
CA VAL A 90 4.94 -13.06 -7.89
C VAL A 90 4.60 -11.57 -7.77
N SER A 91 4.76 -10.79 -8.84
CA SER A 91 4.40 -9.37 -8.84
C SER A 91 2.91 -9.14 -8.57
N LYS A 92 2.04 -9.98 -9.14
CA LYS A 92 0.58 -9.91 -8.88
C LYS A 92 0.26 -10.23 -7.42
N GLU A 93 0.94 -11.20 -6.83
CA GLU A 93 0.77 -11.55 -5.41
C GLU A 93 1.20 -10.40 -4.50
N ILE A 94 2.35 -9.77 -4.77
CA ILE A 94 2.81 -8.58 -4.02
C ILE A 94 1.78 -7.46 -4.14
N GLN A 95 1.26 -7.20 -5.34
CA GLN A 95 0.25 -6.15 -5.55
C GLN A 95 -1.01 -6.43 -4.72
N PHE A 96 -1.47 -7.68 -4.70
CA PHE A 96 -2.63 -8.07 -3.90
C PHE A 96 -2.39 -7.86 -2.41
N ASP A 97 -1.23 -8.29 -1.90
CA ASP A 97 -0.89 -8.14 -0.48
C ASP A 97 -0.73 -6.66 -0.07
N ILE A 98 -0.20 -5.81 -0.95
CA ILE A 98 -0.17 -4.35 -0.71
C ILE A 98 -1.58 -3.77 -0.61
N LYS A 99 -2.51 -4.19 -1.47
CA LYS A 99 -3.90 -3.73 -1.39
C LYS A 99 -4.55 -4.13 -0.07
N ILE A 100 -4.36 -5.38 0.34
CA ILE A 100 -4.83 -5.89 1.62
C ILE A 100 -4.20 -5.09 2.77
N LEU A 101 -2.90 -4.82 2.72
CA LEU A 101 -2.20 -4.01 3.72
C LEU A 101 -2.87 -2.63 3.92
N TYR A 102 -3.26 -1.95 2.84
CA TYR A 102 -4.00 -0.68 2.93
C TYR A 102 -5.41 -0.82 3.54
N MET A 103 -6.08 -1.96 3.34
CA MET A 103 -7.34 -2.26 4.03
C MET A 103 -7.13 -2.43 5.54
N TRP A 104 -6.07 -3.13 5.94
CA TRP A 104 -5.72 -3.30 7.36
C TRP A 104 -5.28 -2.00 8.01
N VAL A 105 -4.51 -1.16 7.33
CA VAL A 105 -4.19 0.21 7.79
C VAL A 105 -5.48 0.96 8.14
N HIS A 106 -6.52 0.86 7.32
CA HIS A 106 -7.80 1.49 7.61
C HIS A 106 -8.51 0.89 8.83
N GLN A 107 -8.55 -0.43 8.95
CA GLN A 107 -9.18 -1.11 10.09
C GLN A 107 -8.47 -0.76 11.40
N ILE A 108 -7.14 -0.86 11.43
CA ILE A 108 -6.30 -0.50 12.58
C ILE A 108 -6.53 0.95 12.97
N LYS A 109 -6.54 1.87 12.00
CA LYS A 109 -6.85 3.28 12.24
C LYS A 109 -8.20 3.47 12.93
N ASN A 110 -9.25 2.79 12.47
CA ASN A 110 -10.58 2.89 13.08
C ASN A 110 -10.58 2.39 14.53
N THR A 111 -9.88 1.29 14.81
CA THR A 111 -9.67 0.81 16.19
C THR A 111 -9.03 1.89 17.05
N PHE A 112 -7.99 2.58 16.56
CA PHE A 112 -7.35 3.66 17.31
C PHE A 112 -8.18 4.93 17.45
N ILE A 113 -9.06 5.25 16.50
CA ILE A 113 -10.04 6.33 16.65
C ILE A 113 -10.95 6.06 17.86
N GLU A 114 -11.48 4.84 17.98
CA GLU A 114 -12.33 4.45 19.12
C GLU A 114 -11.57 4.45 20.45
N ILE A 115 -10.30 4.01 20.44
CA ILE A 115 -9.43 4.07 21.62
C ILE A 115 -9.20 5.52 22.05
N ASN A 116 -8.92 6.43 21.12
CA ASN A 116 -8.64 7.84 21.41
C ASN A 116 -9.85 8.58 22.00
N LYS A 117 -11.09 8.23 21.61
CA LYS A 117 -12.32 8.82 22.20
C LYS A 117 -12.41 8.61 23.71
N ASN A 118 -11.81 7.53 24.22
CA ASN A 118 -11.93 7.11 25.61
C ASN A 118 -10.68 7.42 26.45
N ARG A 119 -9.74 8.24 25.95
CA ARG A 119 -8.44 8.49 26.60
C ARG A 119 -8.13 9.98 26.72
N LYS A 120 -7.46 10.34 27.83
CA LYS A 120 -6.89 11.68 28.04
C LYS A 120 -5.71 11.95 27.09
N ASN A 121 -4.86 10.95 26.85
CA ASN A 121 -3.74 11.05 25.92
C ASN A 121 -4.07 10.35 24.60
N THR A 122 -4.08 11.12 23.51
CA THR A 122 -4.42 10.63 22.18
C THR A 122 -3.18 10.18 21.42
N ILE A 123 -3.29 9.05 20.75
CA ILE A 123 -2.26 8.57 19.83
C ILE A 123 -2.40 9.36 18.52
N ASN A 124 -1.31 9.93 18.01
CA ASN A 124 -1.31 10.64 16.73
C ASN A 124 -1.53 9.66 15.57
N LEU A 125 -2.60 9.88 14.80
CA LEU A 125 -3.00 9.03 13.66
C LEU A 125 -2.84 9.72 12.30
N ASN A 126 -2.13 10.85 12.22
CA ASN A 126 -2.06 11.68 11.01
C ASN A 126 -1.53 10.90 9.79
N GLU A 127 -0.48 10.11 9.95
CA GLU A 127 0.08 9.30 8.86
C GLU A 127 -0.86 8.18 8.44
N LEU A 128 -1.48 7.46 9.39
CA LEU A 128 -2.48 6.44 9.06
C LEU A 128 -3.71 7.04 8.38
N ASN A 129 -4.12 8.25 8.77
CA ASN A 129 -5.18 8.98 8.09
C ASN A 129 -4.82 9.22 6.62
N ARG A 130 -3.62 9.74 6.34
CA ARG A 130 -3.10 9.95 4.99
C ARG A 130 -3.03 8.63 4.20
N MET A 131 -2.40 7.60 4.76
CA MET A 131 -2.29 6.27 4.12
C MET A 131 -3.66 5.67 3.79
N SER A 132 -4.62 5.79 4.69
CA SER A 132 -5.96 5.21 4.51
C SER A 132 -6.81 5.83 3.39
N LEU A 133 -6.38 6.94 2.77
CA LEU A 133 -7.09 7.60 1.67
C LEU A 133 -7.07 6.75 0.39
N ILE A 134 -5.95 6.11 0.06
CA ILE A 134 -5.80 5.40 -1.21
C ILE A 134 -6.63 4.09 -1.23
N ARG A 135 -7.09 3.60 -0.07
CA ARG A 135 -7.85 2.34 0.04
C ARG A 135 -9.05 2.26 -0.92
N ASN A 136 -9.75 3.37 -1.13
CA ASN A 136 -10.99 3.39 -1.91
C ASN A 136 -10.72 3.01 -3.37
N LYS A 137 -9.55 3.38 -3.90
CA LYS A 137 -9.10 2.95 -5.23
C LYS A 137 -8.78 1.46 -5.26
N PHE A 138 -8.20 0.91 -4.19
CA PHE A 138 -7.89 -0.52 -4.13
C PHE A 138 -9.13 -1.40 -4.03
N ILE A 139 -10.20 -0.95 -3.37
CA ILE A 139 -11.46 -1.70 -3.28
C ILE A 139 -12.10 -1.89 -4.65
N GLU A 140 -12.13 -0.85 -5.50
CA GLU A 140 -12.62 -0.95 -6.89
C GLU A 140 -11.86 -2.05 -7.65
N HIS A 141 -10.52 -2.07 -7.53
CA HIS A 141 -9.68 -3.08 -8.19
C HIS A 141 -9.77 -4.49 -7.59
N ILE A 142 -10.19 -4.65 -6.33
CA ILE A 142 -10.45 -5.96 -5.71
C ILE A 142 -11.83 -6.48 -6.15
N SER A 143 -12.83 -5.61 -6.26
CA SER A 143 -14.16 -6.01 -6.75
C SER A 143 -14.16 -6.48 -8.22
N ASP A 144 -13.20 -6.00 -9.01
CA ASP A 144 -12.97 -6.47 -10.39
C ASP A 144 -12.35 -7.88 -10.46
N TYR A 145 -11.76 -8.38 -9.38
CA TYR A 145 -11.23 -9.76 -9.27
C TYR A 145 -12.35 -10.81 -9.14
N ASP A 146 -13.55 -10.43 -8.69
CA ASP A 146 -14.67 -11.36 -8.39
C ASP A 146 -15.72 -11.47 -9.51
N LYS A 147 -15.53 -10.79 -10.64
CA LYS A 147 -16.52 -10.80 -11.73
C LYS A 147 -16.54 -12.17 -12.43
N LYS A 148 -17.71 -12.82 -12.47
CA LYS A 148 -17.93 -14.02 -13.30
C LYS A 148 -18.07 -13.64 -14.77
N ASP A 149 -17.53 -14.48 -15.64
CA ASP A 149 -17.74 -14.39 -17.08
C ASP A 149 -19.22 -14.64 -17.38
N LYS A 150 -19.86 -13.73 -18.12
CA LYS A 150 -21.28 -13.86 -18.48
C LYS A 150 -21.55 -14.99 -19.47
N ASN A 151 -20.55 -15.43 -20.22
CA ASN A 151 -20.70 -16.46 -21.25
C ASN A 151 -20.26 -17.85 -20.79
N THR A 152 -19.35 -17.94 -19.81
CA THR A 152 -18.80 -19.23 -19.36
C THR A 152 -19.16 -19.61 -17.92
N GLY A 153 -19.80 -18.72 -17.16
CA GLY A 153 -20.23 -18.95 -15.78
C GLY A 153 -19.10 -19.13 -14.75
N LYS A 154 -17.84 -19.20 -15.21
CA LYS A 154 -16.64 -19.31 -14.38
C LYS A 154 -16.31 -17.95 -13.76
N THR A 155 -15.83 -17.97 -12.52
CA THR A 155 -15.19 -16.80 -11.89
C THR A 155 -14.02 -16.39 -12.78
N LEU A 156 -14.05 -15.18 -13.36
CA LEU A 156 -12.90 -14.67 -14.11
C LEU A 156 -11.82 -14.39 -13.06
N SER A 157 -10.95 -15.37 -12.84
CA SER A 157 -9.63 -15.04 -12.36
C SER A 157 -9.04 -14.05 -13.38
N PRO A 158 -8.44 -12.91 -12.97
CA PRO A 158 -8.10 -11.78 -13.85
C PRO A 158 -7.06 -12.07 -14.93
N PHE A 159 -6.67 -13.33 -15.09
CA PHE A 159 -5.88 -13.82 -16.21
C PHE A 159 -6.63 -13.70 -17.54
N THR A 160 -7.97 -13.80 -17.63
CA THR A 160 -8.63 -13.81 -18.95
C THR A 160 -8.95 -12.44 -19.55
N LYS A 161 -9.31 -11.41 -18.77
CA LYS A 161 -9.50 -10.05 -19.36
C LYS A 161 -8.19 -9.37 -19.74
N SER A 162 -7.09 -9.70 -19.07
CA SER A 162 -5.75 -9.25 -19.48
C SER A 162 -5.14 -10.12 -20.59
N HIS A 163 -5.67 -11.32 -20.86
CA HIS A 163 -5.31 -12.16 -22.00
C HIS A 163 -6.18 -11.92 -23.25
N GLN A 164 -7.30 -11.21 -23.15
CA GLN A 164 -8.21 -10.93 -24.27
C GLN A 164 -8.09 -9.52 -24.88
N MET A 165 -7.13 -8.70 -24.43
CA MET A 165 -6.72 -7.52 -25.19
C MET A 165 -5.58 -7.92 -26.11
N PRO A 166 -5.80 -8.08 -27.43
CA PRO A 166 -4.76 -8.59 -28.33
C PRO A 166 -3.59 -7.60 -28.43
N TYR A 167 -3.85 -6.29 -28.37
CA TYR A 167 -2.83 -5.23 -28.44
C TYR A 167 -3.40 -3.93 -27.83
N GLY A 168 -3.58 -3.90 -26.51
CA GLY A 168 -3.88 -2.66 -25.77
C GLY A 168 -2.63 -1.80 -25.55
N GLY A 169 -1.94 -1.40 -26.62
CA GLY A 169 -1.00 -0.27 -26.63
C GLY A 169 0.38 -0.41 -25.97
N PHE A 170 0.76 -1.55 -25.39
CA PHE A 170 2.11 -1.72 -24.82
C PHE A 170 2.87 -2.83 -25.55
N ALA A 171 3.87 -2.43 -26.33
CA ALA A 171 4.74 -3.37 -27.03
C ALA A 171 5.51 -4.20 -26.00
N LEU A 172 5.21 -5.50 -25.95
CA LEU A 172 5.90 -6.54 -25.16
C LEU A 172 7.43 -6.56 -25.35
N GLY A 173 7.96 -5.92 -26.40
CA GLY A 173 9.39 -5.75 -26.65
C GLY A 173 10.05 -4.53 -26.00
N GLN A 174 9.32 -3.62 -25.35
CA GLN A 174 9.90 -2.39 -24.80
C GLN A 174 10.50 -2.54 -23.40
N TYR A 175 10.09 -3.55 -22.64
CA TYR A 175 10.54 -3.72 -21.26
C TYR A 175 11.54 -4.88 -21.15
N LYS A 176 12.83 -4.53 -21.19
CA LYS A 176 13.94 -5.48 -20.94
C LYS A 176 14.02 -5.94 -19.47
N ASN A 177 13.18 -5.40 -18.58
CA ASN A 177 13.28 -5.61 -17.14
C ASN A 177 11.89 -5.73 -16.47
N PRO A 178 11.56 -6.86 -15.83
CA PRO A 178 10.31 -7.08 -15.08
C PRO A 178 10.02 -6.03 -14.00
N SER A 179 11.06 -5.44 -13.40
CA SER A 179 10.91 -4.40 -12.38
C SER A 179 10.33 -3.08 -12.92
N ILE A 180 10.47 -2.81 -14.22
CA ILE A 180 9.91 -1.61 -14.87
C ILE A 180 8.40 -1.80 -15.08
N PHE A 181 7.98 -3.00 -15.48
CA PHE A 181 6.57 -3.39 -15.59
C PHE A 181 5.79 -3.19 -14.28
N PHE A 182 6.45 -3.41 -13.14
CA PHE A 182 5.90 -3.21 -11.80
C PHE A 182 5.50 -1.75 -11.51
N GLN A 183 6.26 -0.78 -12.03
CA GLN A 183 6.01 0.64 -11.76
C GLN A 183 4.83 1.20 -12.54
N ASP A 184 4.53 0.65 -13.72
CA ASP A 184 3.52 1.22 -14.63
C ASP A 184 2.09 0.69 -14.40
N ILE A 185 1.92 -0.53 -13.86
CA ILE A 185 0.58 -1.06 -13.52
C ILE A 185 -0.09 -0.28 -12.38
N MET A 186 0.70 0.33 -11.50
CA MET A 186 0.19 1.15 -10.39
C MET A 186 -0.16 2.59 -10.81
N ARG A 187 -0.03 2.95 -12.10
CA ARG A 187 0.02 4.35 -12.58
C ARG A 187 -1.17 4.85 -13.38
N GLU A 188 -2.30 4.16 -13.49
CA GLU A 188 -3.39 4.66 -14.36
C GLU A 188 -4.54 5.38 -13.64
N PRO A 189 -4.45 6.71 -13.44
CA PRO A 189 -5.63 7.54 -13.25
C PRO A 189 -6.19 8.02 -14.59
N LYS A 190 -7.51 8.19 -14.67
CA LYS A 190 -8.22 8.73 -15.85
C LYS A 190 -7.81 10.20 -16.10
N LYS A 191 -6.88 10.42 -17.04
CA LYS A 191 -6.11 11.68 -17.22
C LYS A 191 -6.88 12.95 -17.60
N LYS A 192 -8.08 12.87 -18.19
CA LYS A 192 -8.67 14.07 -18.84
C LYS A 192 -9.62 14.92 -17.98
N LYS A 193 -10.19 14.40 -16.88
CA LYS A 193 -11.29 15.08 -16.17
C LYS A 193 -10.86 16.03 -15.04
N TYR A 194 -9.59 16.03 -14.62
CA TYR A 194 -9.17 16.67 -13.35
C TYR A 194 -8.18 17.84 -13.50
N LYS A 195 -7.70 18.14 -14.72
CA LYS A 195 -6.66 19.16 -14.94
C LYS A 195 -7.00 20.54 -14.37
N ARG A 196 -8.24 21.00 -14.56
CA ARG A 196 -8.69 22.30 -14.04
C ARG A 196 -8.70 22.33 -12.51
N GLN A 197 -9.20 21.26 -11.87
CA GLN A 197 -9.21 21.13 -10.41
C GLN A 197 -7.80 21.10 -9.83
N LEU A 198 -6.91 20.31 -10.45
CA LEU A 198 -5.50 20.25 -10.08
C LEU A 198 -4.85 21.64 -10.18
N SER A 199 -4.96 22.32 -11.32
CA SER A 199 -4.37 23.66 -11.54
C SER A 199 -4.86 24.70 -10.52
N LEU A 200 -6.17 24.73 -10.24
CA LEU A 200 -6.73 25.63 -9.23
C LEU A 200 -6.19 25.33 -7.83
N LEU A 201 -6.12 24.05 -7.48
CA LEU A 201 -5.60 23.62 -6.19
C LEU A 201 -4.10 23.94 -6.06
N THR A 202 -3.28 23.62 -7.07
CA THR A 202 -1.83 23.89 -7.05
C THR A 202 -1.54 25.38 -6.85
N ASN A 203 -2.28 26.26 -7.52
CA ASN A 203 -2.13 27.71 -7.34
C ASN A 203 -2.44 28.17 -5.92
N ARG A 204 -3.46 27.57 -5.28
CA ARG A 204 -3.87 27.90 -3.90
C ARG A 204 -2.86 27.40 -2.85
N ILE A 205 -2.30 26.20 -3.06
CA ILE A 205 -1.38 25.57 -2.10
C ILE A 205 0.10 25.86 -2.39
N LYS A 206 0.44 26.56 -3.47
CA LYS A 206 1.84 26.86 -3.85
C LYS A 206 2.64 27.55 -2.74
N LYS A 207 1.99 28.39 -1.92
CA LYS A 207 2.65 29.06 -0.78
C LYS A 207 3.11 28.07 0.29
N CYS A 208 2.37 26.98 0.53
CA CYS A 208 2.77 25.95 1.51
C CYS A 208 3.54 24.79 0.88
N LEU A 209 3.45 24.61 -0.44
CA LEU A 209 4.14 23.57 -1.21
C LEU A 209 4.89 24.20 -2.40
N PRO A 210 6.01 24.91 -2.16
CA PRO A 210 6.68 25.70 -3.19
C PRO A 210 7.26 24.85 -4.33
N ASP A 211 7.61 23.59 -4.05
CA ASP A 211 8.21 22.67 -5.03
C ASP A 211 7.17 21.94 -5.91
N ILE A 212 5.88 22.28 -5.80
CA ILE A 212 4.83 21.63 -6.58
C ILE A 212 4.96 21.86 -8.09
N ASP A 213 5.53 22.99 -8.50
CA ASP A 213 5.75 23.31 -9.91
C ASP A 213 7.01 22.65 -10.48
N LYS A 214 7.89 22.11 -9.63
CA LYS A 214 9.04 21.29 -10.07
C LYS A 214 8.62 19.90 -10.53
N GLN A 215 7.39 19.48 -10.25
CA GLN A 215 6.88 18.17 -10.63
C GLN A 215 6.56 18.11 -12.13
N ILE A 216 7.08 17.08 -12.80
CA ILE A 216 7.11 16.96 -14.26
C ILE A 216 5.72 16.80 -14.87
N ASN A 217 4.85 16.01 -14.22
CA ASN A 217 3.52 15.70 -14.74
C ASN A 217 2.43 15.81 -13.68
N ASP A 218 1.16 15.82 -14.14
CA ASP A 218 -0.01 15.96 -13.28
C ASP A 218 -0.10 14.88 -12.18
N LEU A 219 0.35 13.65 -12.47
CA LEU A 219 0.35 12.56 -11.49
C LEU A 219 1.41 12.78 -10.41
N ASP A 220 2.60 13.24 -10.79
CA ASP A 220 3.67 13.58 -9.85
C ASP A 220 3.24 14.75 -8.95
N LYS A 221 2.49 15.73 -9.49
CA LYS A 221 1.84 16.77 -8.67
C LYS A 221 0.86 16.19 -7.65
N VAL A 222 -0.02 15.27 -8.05
CA VAL A 222 -0.96 14.62 -7.13
C VAL A 222 -0.23 13.79 -6.07
N ASN A 223 0.83 13.07 -6.44
CA ASN A 223 1.66 12.32 -5.48
C ASN A 223 2.34 13.27 -4.49
N PHE A 224 2.87 14.38 -4.97
CA PHE A 224 3.50 15.39 -4.12
C PHE A 224 2.51 16.02 -3.14
N ILE A 225 1.28 16.31 -3.59
CA ILE A 225 0.17 16.76 -2.73
C ILE A 225 -0.15 15.68 -1.68
N TYR A 226 -0.23 14.42 -2.09
CA TYR A 226 -0.52 13.30 -1.19
C TYR A 226 0.54 13.14 -0.11
N GLU A 227 1.82 13.13 -0.48
CA GLU A 227 2.95 12.98 0.45
C GLU A 227 3.03 14.13 1.44
N ASN A 228 2.64 15.35 1.02
CA ASN A 228 2.69 16.55 1.85
C ASN A 228 1.32 16.98 2.39
N LEU A 229 0.33 16.09 2.40
CA LEU A 229 -1.06 16.41 2.78
C LEU A 229 -1.19 16.97 4.21
N LEU A 230 -0.25 16.65 5.09
CA LEU A 230 -0.21 17.17 6.47
C LEU A 230 0.20 18.64 6.55
N LEU A 231 0.95 19.13 5.57
CA LEU A 231 1.40 20.53 5.48
C LEU A 231 0.34 21.45 4.85
N ILE A 232 -0.68 20.88 4.21
CA ILE A 232 -1.74 21.64 3.54
C ILE A 232 -2.72 22.22 4.58
N PRO A 233 -3.00 23.54 4.55
CA PRO A 233 -3.96 24.19 5.42
C PRO A 233 -5.34 23.53 5.37
N LYS A 234 -6.07 23.51 6.50
CA LYS A 234 -7.39 22.88 6.62
C LYS A 234 -8.38 23.34 5.53
N VAL A 235 -8.33 24.62 5.15
CA VAL A 235 -9.21 25.23 4.13
C VAL A 235 -9.09 24.54 2.76
N TYR A 236 -7.91 24.04 2.40
CA TYR A 236 -7.65 23.39 1.11
C TYR A 236 -7.53 21.87 1.21
N LYS A 237 -7.57 21.32 2.42
CA LYS A 237 -7.29 19.91 2.67
C LYS A 237 -8.38 18.99 2.11
N ASN A 238 -9.64 19.40 2.18
CA ASN A 238 -10.75 18.63 1.61
C ASN A 238 -10.68 18.59 0.08
N ASP A 239 -10.39 19.71 -0.57
CA ASP A 239 -10.17 19.77 -2.02
C ASP A 239 -9.02 18.85 -2.45
N ALA A 240 -7.93 18.83 -1.68
CA ALA A 240 -6.80 17.93 -1.92
C ALA A 240 -7.19 16.45 -1.76
N ILE A 241 -7.90 16.10 -0.69
CA ILE A 241 -8.39 14.74 -0.45
C ILE A 241 -9.33 14.29 -1.57
N ASP A 242 -10.26 15.15 -2.00
CA ASP A 242 -11.18 14.85 -3.10
C ASP A 242 -10.45 14.62 -4.42
N LEU A 243 -9.43 15.43 -4.71
CA LEU A 243 -8.59 15.26 -5.88
C LEU A 243 -7.84 13.92 -5.83
N ILE A 244 -7.23 13.59 -4.68
CA ILE A 244 -6.52 12.31 -4.47
C ILE A 244 -7.49 11.13 -4.59
N ASN A 245 -8.69 11.20 -4.03
CA ASN A 245 -9.69 10.13 -4.14
C ASN A 245 -10.20 9.94 -5.57
N LYS A 246 -10.27 11.01 -6.36
CA LYS A 246 -10.71 10.97 -7.76
C LYS A 246 -9.61 10.44 -8.68
N VAL A 247 -8.42 11.00 -8.57
CA VAL A 247 -7.27 10.69 -9.42
C VAL A 247 -6.61 9.39 -8.94
N GLY A 248 -6.24 9.31 -7.67
CA GLY A 248 -5.37 8.29 -7.09
C GLY A 248 -3.97 8.85 -6.83
N ALA A 249 -3.19 8.15 -6.02
CA ALA A 249 -1.79 8.45 -5.73
C ALA A 249 -0.97 7.16 -5.69
N ARG A 250 0.35 7.27 -5.81
CA ARG A 250 1.28 6.16 -5.63
C ARG A 250 1.20 5.65 -4.18
N THR A 251 1.27 4.33 -4.05
CA THR A 251 1.40 3.67 -2.75
C THR A 251 2.71 4.05 -2.08
N ASP A 252 2.67 4.23 -0.76
CA ASP A 252 3.83 4.19 0.09
C ASP A 252 4.49 2.80 0.03
N SER A 253 5.80 2.75 0.30
CA SER A 253 6.50 1.48 0.42
C SER A 253 5.97 0.66 1.60
N PRO A 254 5.94 -0.69 1.52
CA PRO A 254 5.55 -1.54 2.64
C PRO A 254 6.35 -1.28 3.91
N LEU A 255 7.65 -0.95 3.76
CA LEU A 255 8.52 -0.58 4.87
C LEU A 255 8.01 0.67 5.60
N LYS A 256 7.69 1.74 4.87
CA LYS A 256 7.17 2.98 5.47
C LYS A 256 5.85 2.74 6.20
N ILE A 257 4.95 1.94 5.61
CA ILE A 257 3.68 1.57 6.24
C ILE A 257 3.94 0.79 7.54
N ALA A 258 4.83 -0.20 7.51
CA ALA A 258 5.19 -0.99 8.69
C ALA A 258 5.80 -0.12 9.82
N GLN A 259 6.64 0.87 9.48
CA GLN A 259 7.24 1.79 10.44
C GLN A 259 6.20 2.66 11.14
N GLU A 260 5.24 3.22 10.40
CA GLU A 260 4.16 4.02 11.00
C GLU A 260 3.26 3.18 11.91
N LEU A 261 2.96 1.94 11.51
CA LEU A 261 2.22 0.99 12.34
C LEU A 261 3.00 0.61 13.61
N PHE A 262 4.31 0.42 13.50
CA PHE A 262 5.18 0.19 14.66
C PHE A 262 5.12 1.35 15.65
N ILE A 263 5.28 2.59 15.19
CA ILE A 263 5.24 3.79 16.06
C ILE A 263 3.91 3.87 16.83
N ILE A 264 2.80 3.54 16.17
CA ILE A 264 1.48 3.58 16.79
C ILE A 264 1.31 2.46 17.83
N LEU A 265 1.70 1.23 17.50
CA LEU A 265 1.63 0.12 18.44
C LEU A 265 2.53 0.37 19.67
N GLU A 266 3.72 0.91 19.46
CA GLU A 266 4.65 1.24 20.53
C GLU A 266 4.04 2.26 21.51
N LYS A 267 3.46 3.35 20.97
CA LYS A 267 2.75 4.35 21.78
C LYS A 267 1.57 3.75 22.53
N TYR A 268 0.83 2.84 21.89
CA TYR A 268 -0.28 2.15 22.54
C TYR A 268 0.21 1.30 23.71
N ILE A 269 1.23 0.47 23.52
CA ILE A 269 1.76 -0.40 24.57
C ILE A 269 2.28 0.43 25.76
N LYS A 270 2.99 1.54 25.52
CA LYS A 270 3.45 2.44 26.59
C LYS A 270 2.31 3.05 27.42
N SER A 271 1.10 3.12 26.85
CA SER A 271 -0.10 3.68 27.51
C SER A 271 -1.00 2.62 28.18
N VAL A 272 -0.68 1.35 28.00
CA VAL A 272 -1.50 0.21 28.45
C VAL A 272 -0.93 -0.35 29.75
#